data_AF-A0A7Y4TCR0-F1
#
_entry.id   AF-A0A7Y4TCR0-F1
#
_cell.length_a   1.000
_cell.length_b   1.000
_cell.length_c   1.000
_cell.angle_alpha   90.00
_cell.angle_beta   90.00
_cell.angle_gamma   90.00
#
_symmetry.space_group_name_H-M   'P 1'
#
loop_
_entity.id
_entity.type
_entity.pdbx_description
1 polymer ?
#
loop_
_entity_poly.entity_id
_entity_poly.type
_entity_poly.pdbx_seq_one_letter_code
_entity_poly.pdbx_strand_id
1 'polypeptide(L)' 'MAAPAMTKESVRALIDGVENDPLAGLGCFTKKDILIDRILAHARVSQPVAQTATPRTVLSEPVANGAEN' A
#
# COMPACT_ATOMS: atom_id res chain seq x y z
N MET A 1 10.73 -5.56 -14.30
CA MET A 1 11.23 -5.19 -12.96
C MET A 1 10.73 -6.25 -12.00
N ALA A 2 11.60 -7.04 -11.39
CA ALA A 2 11.21 -8.12 -10.48
C ALA A 2 10.58 -7.51 -9.21
N ALA A 3 9.48 -8.09 -8.73
CA ALA A 3 8.92 -7.77 -7.41
C ALA A 3 10.03 -7.88 -6.36
N PRO A 4 10.23 -6.92 -5.44
CA PRO A 4 11.12 -7.12 -4.30
C PRO A 4 10.66 -8.37 -3.54
N ALA A 5 11.46 -9.43 -3.67
CA ALA A 5 11.19 -10.69 -2.98
C ALA A 5 11.30 -10.44 -1.48
N MET A 6 10.31 -10.92 -0.72
CA MET A 6 10.35 -10.84 0.73
C MET A 6 11.60 -11.57 1.23
N THR A 7 12.50 -10.84 1.90
CA THR A 7 13.74 -11.42 2.42
C THR A 7 13.53 -11.90 3.85
N LYS A 8 14.37 -12.85 4.29
CA LYS A 8 14.33 -13.31 5.69
C LYS A 8 14.56 -12.17 6.69
N GLU A 9 15.33 -11.18 6.29
CA GLU A 9 15.61 -9.99 7.10
C GLU A 9 14.38 -9.08 7.21
N SER A 10 13.63 -8.88 6.12
CA SER A 10 12.39 -8.09 6.17
C SER A 10 11.32 -8.77 7.03
N VAL A 11 11.23 -10.10 6.99
CA VAL A 11 10.33 -10.87 7.89
C VAL A 11 10.71 -10.65 9.36
N ARG A 12 12.00 -10.71 9.71
CA ARG A 12 12.45 -10.45 11.09
C ARG A 12 12.08 -9.05 11.56
N ALA A 13 12.35 -8.04 10.73
CA ALA A 13 11.99 -6.66 11.05
C ALA A 13 10.47 -6.47 11.27
N LEU A 14 9.62 -7.18 10.51
CA LEU A 14 8.18 -7.17 10.72
C LEU A 14 7.79 -7.77 12.08
N ILE A 15 8.41 -8.88 12.47
CA ILE A 15 8.16 -9.55 13.76
C ILE A 15 8.59 -8.63 14.91
N ASP A 16 9.82 -8.12 14.89
CA ASP A 16 10.34 -7.20 15.92
C ASP A 16 9.45 -5.97 16.06
N GLY A 17 8.98 -5.42 14.94
CA GLY A 17 8.09 -4.28 14.92
C GLY A 17 6.68 -4.56 15.46
N VAL A 18 6.22 -5.82 15.47
CA VAL A 18 4.94 -6.22 16.06
C VAL A 18 5.11 -6.52 17.56
N GLU A 19 6.25 -7.05 17.97
CA GLU A 19 6.53 -7.30 19.38
C GLU A 19 6.58 -6.00 20.20
N ASN A 20 7.08 -4.92 19.59
CA ASN A 20 7.15 -3.59 20.16
C ASN A 20 5.92 -2.71 19.85
N ASP A 21 4.89 -3.27 19.21
CA ASP A 21 3.70 -2.49 18.83
C ASP A 21 2.82 -2.24 20.07
N PRO A 22 2.57 -0.98 20.46
CA PRO A 22 1.81 -0.65 21.66
C PRO A 22 0.33 -1.06 21.57
N LEU A 23 -0.18 -1.31 20.35
CA LEU A 23 -1.55 -1.77 20.11
C LEU A 23 -1.66 -3.30 20.17
N ALA A 24 -0.54 -4.01 20.19
CA ALA A 24 -0.53 -5.46 20.18
C ALA A 24 -1.00 -6.04 21.52
N GLY A 25 -2.13 -6.75 21.50
CA GLY A 25 -2.75 -7.29 22.71
C GLY A 25 -3.69 -6.29 23.43
N LEU A 26 -3.93 -5.12 22.85
CA LEU A 26 -5.00 -4.22 23.29
C LEU A 26 -6.25 -4.41 22.41
N GLY A 27 -7.40 -4.57 23.06
CA GLY A 27 -8.69 -4.69 22.39
C GLY A 27 -8.87 -6.02 21.66
N CYS A 28 -9.22 -5.96 20.38
CA CYS A 28 -9.59 -7.12 19.56
C CYS A 28 -8.47 -7.67 18.66
N PHE A 29 -7.30 -7.02 18.63
CA PHE A 29 -6.21 -7.45 17.75
C PHE A 29 -5.12 -8.16 18.53
N THR A 30 -4.87 -9.43 18.16
CA THR A 30 -3.73 -10.15 18.69
C THR A 30 -2.46 -9.76 17.91
N LYS A 31 -1.29 -9.98 18.52
CA LYS A 31 0.01 -9.84 17.83
C LYS A 31 0.03 -10.61 16.50
N LYS A 32 -0.64 -11.77 16.45
CA LYS A 32 -0.73 -12.58 15.24
C LYS A 32 -1.52 -11.88 14.14
N ASP A 33 -2.65 -11.24 14.47
CA ASP A 33 -3.46 -10.51 13.50
C ASP A 33 -2.71 -9.33 12.90
N ILE A 34 -2.04 -8.54 13.75
CA ILE A 34 -1.23 -7.40 13.33
C ILE A 34 -0.08 -7.85 12.42
N LEU A 35 0.57 -8.96 12.74
CA LEU A 35 1.63 -9.53 11.91
C LEU A 35 1.12 -9.96 10.53
N ILE A 36 -0.04 -10.62 10.48
CA ILE A 36 -0.67 -11.03 9.21
C ILE A 36 -0.95 -9.79 8.35
N ASP A 37 -1.54 -8.74 8.92
CA ASP A 37 -1.84 -7.50 8.19
C ASP A 37 -0.58 -6.83 7.64
N ARG A 38 0.49 -6.76 8.43
CA ARG A 38 1.76 -6.18 7.98
C ARG A 38 2.42 -6.99 6.86
N ILE A 39 2.37 -8.32 6.92
CA ILE A 39 2.88 -9.19 5.86
C ILE A 39 2.06 -8.98 4.57
N LEU A 40 0.73 -8.94 4.67
CA LEU A 40 -0.15 -8.70 3.53
C LEU A 40 0.04 -7.30 2.93
N ALA A 41 0.29 -6.28 3.76
CA ALA A 41 0.63 -4.94 3.30
C ALA A 41 1.98 -4.92 2.56
N HIS A 42 3.01 -5.54 3.14
CA HIS A 42 4.32 -5.65 2.51
C HIS A 42 4.24 -6.37 1.16
N ALA A 43 3.48 -7.46 1.07
CA ALA A 43 3.26 -8.21 -0.17
C ALA A 43 2.55 -7.36 -1.24
N ARG A 44 1.54 -6.57 -0.86
CA ARG A 44 0.82 -5.66 -1.78
C ARG A 44 1.72 -4.57 -2.35
N VAL A 45 2.53 -3.93 -1.51
CA VAL A 45 3.46 -2.86 -1.94
C VAL A 45 4.60 -3.44 -2.79
N SER A 46 5.01 -4.67 -2.50
CA SER A 46 6.07 -5.37 -3.23
C SER A 46 5.61 -5.91 -4.59
N GLN A 47 4.31 -5.92 -4.87
CA GLN A 47 3.86 -6.29 -6.21
C GLN A 47 4.17 -5.16 -7.17
N PRO A 48 4.86 -5.42 -8.30
CA PRO A 48 4.91 -4.45 -9.38
C PRO A 48 3.47 -4.21 -9.80
N VAL A 49 2.98 -2.99 -9.57
CA VAL A 49 1.70 -2.55 -10.12
C VAL A 49 1.77 -2.87 -11.61
N ALA A 50 0.95 -3.80 -12.08
CA ALA A 50 0.68 -3.94 -13.49
C ALA A 50 0.03 -2.61 -13.91
N GLN A 51 0.84 -1.66 -14.37
CA GLN A 51 0.39 -0.41 -14.96
C GLN A 51 -0.27 -0.75 -16.31
N THR A 52 -1.45 -1.35 -16.27
CA THR A 52 -2.32 -1.54 -17.46
C THR A 52 -3.45 -0.52 -17.52
N ALA A 53 -3.51 0.42 -16.58
CA ALA A 53 -4.39 1.57 -16.71
C ALA A 53 -3.57 2.78 -17.15
N THR A 54 -3.76 3.20 -18.41
CA THR A 54 -3.41 4.55 -18.86
C THR A 54 -3.93 5.54 -17.83
N PRO A 55 -3.09 6.44 -17.28
CA PRO A 55 -3.55 7.45 -16.35
C PRO A 55 -4.61 8.30 -17.06
N ARG A 56 -5.87 8.21 -16.64
CA ARG A 56 -6.90 9.14 -17.11
C ARG A 56 -6.58 10.50 -16.52
N THR A 57 -6.04 11.39 -17.34
CA THR A 57 -5.93 12.81 -17.05
C THR A 57 -7.34 13.36 -16.79
N VAL A 58 -7.66 13.63 -15.53
CA VAL A 58 -8.89 14.32 -15.14
C VAL A 58 -8.54 15.79 -14.98
N LEU A 59 -8.52 16.52 -16.09
CA LEU A 59 -8.54 17.99 -16.13
C LEU A 59 -8.84 18.40 -17.59
N SER A 60 -10.12 18.43 -17.93
CA SER A 60 -10.61 19.23 -19.06
C SER A 60 -11.51 20.29 -18.46
N GLU A 61 -11.06 21.54 -18.48
CA GLU A 61 -11.85 22.71 -18.12
C GLU A 61 -13.07 22.82 -19.07
N PRO A 62 -14.23 23.31 -18.61
CA PRO A 62 -15.36 23.57 -19.50
C PRO A 62 -15.02 24.78 -20.38
N VAL A 63 -14.95 24.56 -21.70
CA VAL A 63 -14.82 25.65 -22.67
C VAL A 63 -16.09 26.51 -22.61
N ALA A 64 -15.99 27.67 -21.97
CA ALA A 64 -16.97 28.74 -22.09
C ALA A 64 -16.83 29.34 -23.50
N ASN A 65 -17.55 28.79 -24.48
CA ASN A 65 -17.57 29.37 -25.81
C ASN A 65 -18.63 30.48 -25.85
N GLY A 66 -18.20 31.68 -25.45
CA GLY A 66 -18.96 32.91 -25.57
C GLY A 66 -18.11 33.96 -26.30
N ALA A 67 -18.71 34.50 -27.34
CA ALA A 67 -18.48 35.82 -27.94
C ALA A 67 -17.51 35.94 -29.15
N GLU A 68 -18.07 36.65 -30.15
CA GLU A 68 -17.41 37.55 -31.12
C GLU A 68 -17.00 36.98 -32.50
N ASN A 69 -17.92 37.02 -33.48
CA ASN A 69 -18.00 38.05 -34.53
C ASN A 69 -19.14 37.73 -35.52
#